data_AF-M1EPU7-F1
#
_entry.id   AF-M1EPU7-F1
#
_cell.length_a   1.000
_cell.length_b   1.000
_cell.length_c   1.000
_cell.angle_alpha   90.00
_cell.angle_beta   90.00
_cell.angle_gamma   90.00
#
_symmetry.space_group_name_H-M   'P 1'
#
loop_
_entity.id
_entity.type
_entity.pdbx_description
1 polymer ?
#
loop_
_entity_poly.entity_id
_entity_poly.type
_entity_poly.pdbx_seq_one_letter_code
_entity_poly.pdbx_strand_id
1 'polypeptide(L)'
;VCLVRGGHEIILSAFDNFKEVCGEKQRFEKLMEHFRNEDNNIDFMVASMQFINIVVHSVEDMNFRVHLQYEFTKLGLDEYLDKLKHTESDKLQVQIQAYLDNVFDVGALLEDAETKNAALERVEELEENISHLSEKLQDTENEAMSKIVELEKQLMQRNKELDVVREIYKDANTQVHTLRKMVKEKEEAIQRQSTLEKKIHELEKQGTIKIQKKGDGDIAILPVVAS
;
A
#
# COMPACT_ATOMS: atom_id res chain seq x y z
N VAL A 1 23.69 14.37 -53.70
CA VAL A 1 24.95 14.94 -53.14
C VAL A 1 24.81 15.23 -51.65
N CYS A 2 23.78 15.95 -51.19
CA CYS A 2 23.62 16.29 -49.76
C CYS A 2 23.61 15.07 -48.80
N LEU A 3 23.11 13.91 -49.24
CA LEU A 3 22.95 12.70 -48.40
C LEU A 3 24.17 11.76 -48.37
N VAL A 4 25.22 12.02 -49.16
CA VAL A 4 26.45 11.20 -49.06
C VAL A 4 27.31 11.70 -47.90
N ARG A 5 28.15 10.83 -47.31
CA ARG A 5 29.03 11.21 -46.20
C ARG A 5 29.91 12.42 -46.58
N GLY A 6 29.84 13.50 -45.80
CA GLY A 6 30.54 14.76 -46.07
C GLY A 6 29.90 15.64 -47.16
N GLY A 7 28.84 15.16 -47.81
CA GLY A 7 28.14 15.89 -48.87
C GLY A 7 27.36 17.10 -48.37
N HIS A 8 26.86 17.04 -47.13
CA HIS A 8 26.11 18.14 -46.51
C HIS A 8 26.96 19.41 -46.36
N GLU A 9 28.18 19.30 -45.82
CA GLU A 9 29.12 20.42 -45.67
C GLU A 9 29.48 21.05 -47.02
N ILE A 10 29.66 20.23 -48.07
CA ILE A 10 29.94 20.71 -49.42
C ILE A 10 28.77 21.53 -49.96
N ILE A 11 27.53 21.08 -49.75
CA ILE A 11 26.33 21.80 -50.19
C ILE A 11 26.23 23.14 -49.46
N LEU A 12 26.41 23.16 -48.13
CA LEU A 12 26.38 24.42 -47.39
C LEU A 12 27.47 25.39 -47.84
N SER A 13 28.69 24.91 -48.03
CA SER A 13 29.81 25.72 -48.55
C SER A 13 29.52 26.28 -49.94
N ALA A 14 28.84 25.50 -50.80
CA ALA A 14 28.41 25.97 -52.11
C ALA A 14 27.35 27.08 -52.02
N PHE A 15 26.40 26.98 -51.09
CA PHE A 15 25.41 28.05 -50.85
C PHE A 15 26.02 29.28 -50.17
N ASP A 16 27.04 29.11 -49.33
CA ASP A 16 27.80 30.23 -48.76
C ASP A 16 28.59 30.98 -49.87
N ASN A 17 29.23 30.25 -50.79
CA ASN A 17 29.85 30.87 -51.95
C ASN A 17 28.81 31.52 -52.88
N PHE A 18 27.68 30.85 -53.12
CA PHE A 18 26.59 31.39 -53.93
C PHE A 18 26.10 32.70 -53.35
N LYS A 19 25.90 32.79 -52.03
CA LYS A 19 25.52 34.01 -51.32
C LYS A 19 26.49 35.16 -51.64
N GLU A 20 27.80 34.94 -51.53
CA GLU A 20 28.81 35.96 -51.80
C GLU A 20 28.80 36.40 -53.27
N VAL A 21 28.78 35.46 -54.21
CA VAL A 21 28.86 35.73 -55.65
C VAL A 21 27.58 36.38 -56.17
N CYS A 22 26.43 36.00 -55.62
CA CYS A 22 25.12 36.52 -56.02
C CYS A 22 24.67 37.76 -55.24
N GLY A 23 25.42 38.17 -54.21
CA GLY A 23 25.09 39.31 -53.35
C GLY A 23 23.87 39.07 -52.46
N GLU A 24 23.61 37.83 -52.03
CA GLU A 24 22.54 37.54 -51.07
C GLU A 24 22.93 38.03 -49.66
N LYS A 25 21.96 38.53 -48.89
CA LYS A 25 22.19 38.91 -47.49
C LYS A 25 22.30 37.68 -46.60
N GLN A 26 21.50 36.65 -46.90
CA GLN A 26 21.48 35.37 -46.21
C GLN A 26 21.58 34.25 -47.25
N ARG A 27 22.22 33.14 -46.89
CA ARG A 27 22.24 31.96 -47.76
C ARG A 27 20.82 31.43 -47.96
N PHE A 28 20.54 30.86 -49.13
CA PHE A 28 19.22 30.38 -49.56
C PHE A 28 18.17 31.47 -49.86
N GLU A 29 18.53 32.76 -49.85
CA GLU A 29 17.57 33.86 -50.06
C GLU A 29 16.89 33.78 -51.43
N LYS A 30 17.65 33.64 -52.52
CA LYS A 30 17.09 33.50 -53.88
C LYS A 30 16.35 32.18 -54.06
N LEU A 31 16.80 31.09 -53.43
CA LEU A 31 16.05 29.82 -53.43
C LEU A 31 14.64 30.04 -52.87
N MET A 32 14.55 30.74 -51.72
CA MET A 32 13.27 31.06 -51.10
C MET A 32 12.46 32.09 -51.90
N GLU A 33 13.10 33.02 -52.60
CA GLU A 33 12.43 33.93 -53.54
C GLU A 33 11.76 33.16 -54.67
N HIS A 34 12.50 32.29 -55.37
CA HIS A 34 11.95 31.46 -56.45
C HIS A 34 10.87 30.51 -55.94
N PHE A 35 11.10 29.84 -54.82
CA PHE A 35 10.12 28.90 -54.26
C PHE A 35 8.79 29.57 -53.88
N ARG A 36 8.81 30.84 -53.48
CA ARG A 36 7.59 31.62 -53.16
C ARG A 36 6.87 32.19 -54.37
N ASN A 37 7.61 32.51 -55.42
CA ASN A 37 7.07 33.26 -56.56
C ASN A 37 6.70 32.37 -57.76
N GLU A 38 7.22 31.14 -57.84
CA GLU A 38 6.96 30.20 -58.93
C GLU A 38 5.91 29.13 -58.55
N ASP A 39 4.66 29.56 -58.34
CA ASP A 39 3.52 28.70 -57.99
C ASP A 39 2.99 27.84 -59.15
N ASN A 40 3.33 28.20 -60.39
CA ASN A 40 2.87 27.51 -61.61
C ASN A 40 3.65 26.23 -61.94
N ASN A 41 4.76 25.94 -61.24
CA ASN A 41 5.60 24.78 -61.50
C ASN A 41 5.68 23.85 -60.28
N ILE A 42 4.73 22.92 -60.19
CA ILE A 42 4.62 21.96 -59.09
C ILE A 42 5.87 21.09 -58.94
N ASP A 43 6.50 20.65 -60.04
CA ASP A 43 7.69 19.80 -59.94
C ASP A 43 8.88 20.56 -59.32
N PHE A 44 9.02 21.85 -59.65
CA PHE A 44 10.00 22.73 -59.02
C PHE A 44 9.71 22.93 -57.52
N MET A 45 8.44 23.14 -57.16
CA MET A 45 8.04 23.30 -55.75
C MET A 45 8.33 22.03 -54.94
N VAL A 46 7.99 20.86 -55.48
CA VAL A 46 8.27 19.56 -54.84
C VAL A 46 9.78 19.37 -54.65
N ALA A 47 10.58 19.63 -55.69
CA ALA A 47 12.04 19.50 -55.61
C ALA A 47 12.67 20.49 -54.61
N SER A 48 12.18 21.73 -54.58
CA SER A 48 12.64 22.76 -53.64
C SER A 48 12.32 22.37 -52.20
N MET A 49 11.09 21.93 -51.95
CA MET A 49 10.68 21.50 -50.62
C MET A 49 11.44 20.26 -50.15
N GLN A 50 11.64 19.29 -51.05
CA GLN A 50 12.44 18.10 -50.77
C GLN A 50 13.90 18.46 -50.44
N PHE A 51 14.49 19.43 -51.15
CA PHE A 51 15.83 19.90 -50.85
C PHE A 51 15.90 20.53 -49.46
N ILE A 52 14.95 21.40 -49.11
CA ILE A 52 14.88 22.02 -47.78
C ILE A 52 14.75 20.95 -46.69
N ASN A 53 13.85 19.98 -46.87
CA ASN A 53 13.70 18.83 -45.97
C ASN A 53 15.03 18.13 -45.72
N ILE A 54 15.78 17.84 -46.78
CA ILE A 54 17.06 17.16 -46.66
C ILE A 54 18.08 18.05 -45.95
N VAL A 55 18.26 19.30 -46.37
CA VAL A 55 19.28 20.20 -45.80
C VAL A 55 19.04 20.43 -44.31
N VAL A 56 17.79 20.65 -43.90
CA VAL A 56 17.44 20.95 -42.52
C VAL A 56 17.42 19.68 -41.67
N HIS A 57 16.80 18.59 -42.14
CA HIS A 57 16.49 17.45 -41.28
C HIS A 57 17.46 16.26 -41.39
N SER A 58 18.39 16.25 -42.35
CA SER A 58 19.35 15.14 -42.47
C SER A 58 20.60 15.27 -41.59
N VAL A 59 20.74 16.36 -40.83
CA VAL A 59 21.90 16.58 -39.93
C VAL A 59 21.72 15.83 -38.61
N GLU A 60 22.83 15.29 -38.08
CA GLU A 60 22.82 14.52 -36.83
C GLU A 60 22.76 15.42 -35.59
N ASP A 61 23.43 16.58 -35.63
CA ASP A 61 23.44 17.54 -34.52
C ASP A 61 22.11 18.31 -34.46
N MET A 62 21.37 18.12 -33.37
CA MET A 62 20.06 18.73 -33.16
C MET A 62 20.13 20.26 -33.00
N ASN A 63 21.18 20.81 -32.39
CA ASN A 63 21.35 22.26 -32.30
C ASN A 63 21.60 22.85 -33.69
N PHE A 64 22.39 22.15 -34.51
CA PHE A 64 22.63 22.56 -35.88
C PHE A 64 21.37 22.45 -36.75
N ARG A 65 20.54 21.42 -36.54
CA ARG A 65 19.22 21.31 -37.17
C ARG A 65 18.32 22.49 -36.82
N VAL A 66 18.21 22.84 -35.54
CA VAL A 66 17.43 24.01 -35.08
C VAL A 66 17.96 25.30 -35.70
N HIS A 67 19.28 25.45 -35.78
CA HIS A 67 19.90 26.60 -36.43
C HIS A 67 19.51 26.71 -37.92
N LEU A 68 19.64 25.62 -38.68
CA LEU A 68 19.25 25.58 -40.09
C LEU A 68 17.76 25.81 -40.29
N GLN A 69 16.91 25.21 -39.45
CA GLN A 69 15.48 25.45 -39.45
C GLN A 69 15.18 26.93 -39.28
N TYR A 70 15.79 27.57 -38.28
CA TYR A 70 15.60 28.98 -37.99
C TYR A 70 16.11 29.91 -39.10
N GLU A 71 17.15 29.52 -39.85
CA GLU A 71 17.55 30.26 -41.05
C GLU A 71 16.44 30.30 -42.09
N PHE A 72 15.75 29.19 -42.34
CA PHE A 72 14.60 29.16 -43.25
C PHE A 72 13.36 29.87 -42.67
N THR A 73 13.13 29.79 -41.35
CA THR A 73 12.12 30.62 -40.67
C THR A 73 12.37 32.11 -40.91
N LYS A 74 13.61 32.58 -40.78
CA LYS A 74 13.96 33.99 -41.08
C LYS A 74 13.74 34.38 -42.53
N LEU A 75 13.86 33.43 -43.44
CA LEU A 75 13.54 33.63 -44.85
C LEU A 75 12.04 33.51 -45.13
N GLY A 76 11.17 33.34 -44.13
CA GLY A 76 9.72 33.30 -44.25
C GLY A 76 9.17 31.99 -44.81
N LEU A 77 9.87 30.87 -44.57
CA LEU A 77 9.40 29.55 -44.99
C LEU A 77 8.10 29.16 -44.28
N ASP A 78 8.04 29.31 -42.96
CA ASP A 78 6.92 28.82 -42.14
C ASP A 78 5.59 29.49 -42.55
N GLU A 79 5.62 30.81 -42.74
CA GLU A 79 4.48 31.61 -43.20
C GLU A 79 4.03 31.24 -44.61
N TYR A 80 4.99 30.82 -45.46
CA TYR A 80 4.68 30.37 -46.81
C TYR A 80 4.09 28.96 -46.81
N LEU A 81 4.64 28.04 -46.01
CA LEU A 81 4.10 26.70 -45.85
C LEU A 81 2.67 26.73 -45.30
N ASP A 82 2.36 27.65 -44.39
CA ASP A 82 1.00 27.83 -43.87
C ASP A 82 -0.02 28.14 -44.99
N LYS A 83 0.37 28.95 -45.98
CA LYS A 83 -0.46 29.23 -47.17
C LYS A 83 -0.58 28.01 -48.08
N LEU A 84 0.46 27.19 -48.18
CA LEU A 84 0.50 26.00 -49.03
C LEU A 84 -0.11 24.74 -48.39
N LYS A 85 -0.54 24.78 -47.12
CA LYS A 85 -1.14 23.63 -46.40
C LYS A 85 -2.32 22.98 -47.14
N HIS A 86 -3.03 23.75 -47.97
CA HIS A 86 -4.21 23.30 -48.71
C HIS A 86 -3.94 23.17 -50.22
N THR A 87 -2.69 22.93 -50.62
CA THR A 87 -2.35 22.66 -52.03
C THR A 87 -3.10 21.41 -52.55
N GLU A 88 -3.58 21.45 -53.80
CA GLU A 88 -4.23 20.30 -54.46
C GLU A 88 -3.22 19.24 -54.92
N SER A 89 -1.91 19.52 -54.83
CA SER A 89 -0.87 18.60 -55.26
C SER A 89 -0.45 17.65 -54.13
N ASP A 90 -0.87 16.38 -54.24
CA ASP A 90 -0.50 15.32 -53.28
C ASP A 90 1.01 15.23 -53.05
N LYS A 91 1.82 15.34 -54.12
CA LYS A 91 3.28 15.25 -54.04
C LYS A 91 3.86 16.39 -53.21
N LEU A 92 3.36 17.60 -53.38
CA LEU A 92 3.82 18.77 -52.64
C LEU A 92 3.33 18.69 -51.19
N GLN A 93 2.07 18.31 -50.98
CA GLN A 93 1.49 18.13 -49.66
C GLN A 93 2.31 17.14 -48.81
N VAL A 94 2.74 16.01 -49.39
CA VAL A 94 3.61 15.04 -48.71
C VAL A 94 4.94 15.67 -48.28
N GLN A 95 5.58 16.50 -49.12
CA GLN A 95 6.83 17.16 -48.75
C GLN A 95 6.63 18.22 -47.65
N ILE A 96 5.53 18.97 -47.71
CA ILE A 96 5.19 19.98 -46.70
C ILE A 96 4.92 19.29 -45.35
N GLN A 97 4.10 18.24 -45.34
CA GLN A 97 3.80 17.52 -44.11
C GLN A 97 5.06 16.89 -43.49
N ALA A 98 5.93 16.30 -44.32
CA ALA A 98 7.19 15.75 -43.86
C ALA A 98 8.10 16.80 -43.20
N TYR A 99 8.07 18.06 -43.65
CA TYR A 99 8.77 19.15 -42.97
C TYR A 99 8.12 19.47 -41.63
N LEU A 100 6.81 19.72 -41.64
CA LEU A 100 6.04 20.12 -40.45
C LEU A 100 6.14 19.09 -39.32
N ASP A 101 6.08 17.80 -39.64
CA ASP A 101 6.25 16.70 -38.67
C ASP A 101 7.65 16.67 -38.04
N ASN A 102 8.63 17.31 -38.67
CA ASN A 102 10.03 17.33 -38.29
C ASN A 102 10.49 18.72 -37.77
N VAL A 103 9.58 19.68 -37.63
CA VAL A 103 9.89 20.98 -37.04
C VAL A 103 10.21 20.83 -35.56
N PHE A 104 11.31 21.45 -35.12
CA PHE A 104 11.64 21.59 -33.71
C PHE A 104 11.01 22.84 -33.11
N ASP A 105 10.11 22.65 -32.14
CA ASP A 105 9.63 23.71 -31.26
C ASP A 105 10.37 23.63 -29.92
N VAL A 106 11.42 24.43 -29.78
CA VAL A 106 12.23 24.47 -28.56
C VAL A 106 11.41 25.00 -27.38
N GLY A 107 10.45 25.90 -27.61
CA GLY A 107 9.60 26.44 -26.57
C GLY A 107 8.71 25.36 -25.97
N ALA A 108 7.98 24.63 -26.82
CA ALA A 108 7.13 23.53 -26.40
C ALA A 108 7.93 22.43 -25.66
N LEU A 109 9.12 22.08 -26.16
CA LEU A 109 9.98 21.08 -25.52
C LEU A 109 10.45 21.51 -24.11
N LEU A 110 10.67 22.81 -23.89
CA LEU A 110 11.03 23.34 -22.58
C LEU A 110 9.83 23.29 -21.62
N GLU A 111 8.64 23.70 -22.07
CA GLU A 111 7.40 23.61 -21.28
C GLU A 111 7.07 22.16 -20.89
N ASP A 112 7.25 21.22 -21.82
CA ASP A 112 7.10 19.78 -21.56
C ASP A 112 8.12 19.28 -20.53
N ALA A 113 9.36 19.75 -20.61
CA ALA A 113 10.41 19.38 -19.65
C ALA A 113 10.12 19.93 -18.24
N GLU A 114 9.65 21.17 -18.14
CA GLU A 114 9.20 21.76 -16.88
C GLU A 114 8.00 21.00 -16.29
N THR A 115 7.02 20.65 -17.12
CA THR A 115 5.86 19.86 -16.73
C THR A 115 6.28 18.47 -16.22
N LYS A 116 7.23 17.83 -16.92
CA LYS A 116 7.81 16.54 -16.50
C LYS A 116 8.51 16.65 -15.16
N ASN A 117 9.30 17.70 -14.93
CA ASN A 117 9.99 17.90 -13.66
C ASN A 117 8.98 18.07 -12.51
N ALA A 118 7.94 18.89 -12.69
CA ALA A 118 6.87 19.04 -11.69
C ALA A 118 6.09 17.74 -11.42
N ALA A 119 6.00 16.84 -12.40
CA ALA A 119 5.43 15.51 -12.19
C ALA A 119 6.37 14.60 -11.39
N LEU A 120 7.67 14.65 -11.64
CA LEU A 120 8.68 13.90 -10.88
C LEU A 120 8.72 14.32 -9.41
N GLU A 121 8.68 15.63 -9.12
CA GLU A 121 8.61 16.13 -7.74
C GLU A 121 7.38 15.59 -6.98
N ARG A 122 6.22 15.48 -7.66
CA ARG A 122 5.03 14.87 -7.05
C ARG A 122 5.18 13.37 -6.81
N VAL A 123 5.91 12.66 -7.68
CA VAL A 123 6.20 11.24 -7.48
C VAL A 123 7.09 11.07 -6.24
N GLU A 124 8.13 11.89 -6.11
CA GLU A 124 9.01 11.87 -4.93
C GLU A 124 8.23 12.17 -3.62
N GLU A 125 7.33 13.16 -3.63
CA GLU A 125 6.46 13.46 -2.49
C GLU A 125 5.54 12.27 -2.11
N LEU A 126 4.99 11.58 -3.12
CA LEU A 126 4.15 10.40 -2.88
C LEU A 126 4.97 9.22 -2.34
N GLU A 127 6.19 9.01 -2.82
CA GLU A 127 7.09 7.98 -2.33
C GLU A 127 7.47 8.23 -0.85
N GLU A 128 7.76 9.48 -0.48
CA GLU A 128 8.02 9.86 0.91
C GLU A 128 6.80 9.62 1.81
N ASN A 129 5.61 10.02 1.34
CA ASN A 129 4.36 9.79 2.06
C ASN A 129 4.08 8.30 2.28
N ILE A 130 4.31 7.46 1.27
CA ILE A 130 4.17 6.00 1.38
C ILE A 130 5.15 5.44 2.41
N SER A 131 6.41 5.89 2.39
CA SER A 131 7.42 5.46 3.35
C SER A 131 7.01 5.78 4.79
N HIS A 132 6.59 7.02 5.04
CA HIS A 132 6.16 7.46 6.36
C HIS A 132 4.87 6.76 6.85
N LEU A 133 3.91 6.52 5.95
CA LEU A 133 2.70 5.73 6.29
C LEU A 133 3.04 4.26 6.58
N SER A 134 3.99 3.69 5.85
CA SER A 134 4.45 2.32 6.11
C SER A 134 5.12 2.18 7.47
N GLU A 135 5.93 3.17 7.89
CA GLU A 135 6.55 3.18 9.21
C GLU A 135 5.49 3.27 10.33
N LYS A 136 4.53 4.20 10.19
CA LYS A 136 3.42 4.32 11.14
C LYS A 136 2.56 3.06 11.25
N LEU A 137 2.33 2.39 10.12
CA LEU A 137 1.61 1.12 10.10
C LEU A 137 2.38 0.07 10.90
N GLN A 138 3.69 -0.05 10.67
CA GLN A 138 4.56 -0.98 11.38
C GLN A 138 4.56 -0.72 12.90
N ASP A 139 4.63 0.54 13.32
CA ASP A 139 4.55 0.92 14.74
C ASP A 139 3.22 0.50 15.37
N THR A 140 2.12 0.75 14.66
CA THR A 140 0.77 0.38 15.11
C THR A 140 0.62 -1.14 15.22
N GLU A 141 1.16 -1.90 14.25
CA GLU A 141 1.17 -3.36 14.28
C GLU A 141 1.99 -3.89 15.47
N ASN A 142 3.15 -3.28 15.75
CA ASN A 142 3.98 -3.64 16.90
C ASN A 142 3.28 -3.37 18.24
N GLU A 143 2.60 -2.23 18.39
CA GLU A 143 1.81 -1.91 19.58
C GLU A 143 0.65 -2.89 19.77
N ALA A 144 -0.08 -3.20 18.70
CA ALA A 144 -1.17 -4.17 18.72
C ALA A 144 -0.66 -5.56 19.13
N MET A 145 0.49 -5.99 18.58
CA MET A 145 1.13 -7.25 18.94
C MET A 145 1.51 -7.29 20.42
N SER A 146 2.12 -6.22 20.95
CA SER A 146 2.45 -6.10 22.38
C SER A 146 1.20 -6.24 23.26
N LYS A 147 0.10 -5.60 22.84
CA LYS A 147 -1.17 -5.67 23.57
C LYS A 147 -1.78 -7.08 23.57
N ILE A 148 -1.70 -7.79 22.45
CA ILE A 148 -2.15 -9.18 22.33
C ILE A 148 -1.37 -10.05 23.32
N VAL A 149 -0.04 -9.97 23.32
CA VAL A 149 0.82 -10.76 24.23
C VAL A 149 0.49 -10.50 25.70
N GLU A 150 0.27 -9.24 26.08
CA GLU A 150 -0.10 -8.90 27.46
C GLU A 150 -1.48 -9.46 27.84
N LEU A 151 -2.47 -9.38 26.94
CA LEU A 151 -3.79 -9.96 27.18
C LEU A 151 -3.76 -11.48 27.27
N GLU A 152 -2.98 -12.16 26.42
CA GLU A 152 -2.77 -13.61 26.48
C GLU A 152 -2.15 -14.04 27.81
N LYS A 153 -1.16 -13.28 28.29
CA LYS A 153 -0.54 -13.52 29.61
C LYS A 153 -1.54 -13.36 30.75
N GLN A 154 -2.35 -12.31 30.73
CA GLN A 154 -3.40 -12.09 31.74
C GLN A 154 -4.45 -13.20 31.71
N LEU A 155 -4.85 -13.65 30.52
CA LEU A 155 -5.80 -14.75 30.34
C LEU A 155 -5.23 -16.06 30.91
N MET A 156 -3.96 -16.37 30.62
CA MET A 156 -3.29 -17.54 31.18
C MET A 156 -3.23 -17.51 32.71
N GLN A 157 -2.92 -16.34 33.29
CA GLN A 157 -2.88 -16.16 34.74
C GLN A 157 -4.27 -16.34 35.37
N ARG A 158 -5.31 -15.75 34.77
CA ARG A 158 -6.69 -15.88 35.26
C ARG A 158 -7.22 -17.30 35.16
N ASN A 159 -6.88 -18.04 34.10
CA ASN A 159 -7.22 -19.46 34.01
C ASN A 159 -6.57 -20.28 35.13
N LYS A 160 -5.29 -20.03 35.45
CA LYS A 160 -4.62 -20.69 36.59
C LYS A 160 -5.31 -20.38 37.92
N GLU A 161 -5.64 -19.11 38.16
CA GLU A 161 -6.38 -18.70 39.37
C GLU A 161 -7.75 -19.38 39.45
N LEU A 162 -8.45 -19.49 38.32
CA LEU A 162 -9.75 -20.14 38.22
C LEU A 162 -9.65 -21.65 38.53
N ASP A 163 -8.62 -22.32 38.03
CA ASP A 163 -8.36 -23.74 38.32
C ASP A 163 -8.06 -23.97 39.81
N VAL A 164 -7.28 -23.08 40.44
CA VAL A 164 -7.04 -23.13 41.89
C VAL A 164 -8.36 -22.98 42.67
N VAL A 165 -9.19 -22.01 42.30
CA VAL A 165 -10.50 -21.81 42.96
C VAL A 165 -11.41 -23.01 42.76
N ARG A 166 -11.41 -23.65 41.58
CA ARG A 166 -12.18 -24.85 41.30
C ARG A 166 -11.78 -26.02 42.21
N GLU A 167 -10.48 -26.25 42.41
CA GLU A 167 -10.02 -27.31 43.31
C GLU A 167 -10.38 -27.00 44.78
N ILE A 168 -10.20 -25.76 45.25
CA ILE A 168 -10.63 -25.37 46.61
C ILE A 168 -12.13 -25.58 46.79
N TYR A 169 -12.95 -25.21 45.80
CA TYR A 169 -14.39 -25.39 45.86
C TYR A 169 -14.78 -26.87 45.94
N LYS A 170 -14.11 -27.72 45.16
CA LYS A 170 -14.32 -29.18 45.16
C LYS A 170 -13.94 -29.81 46.50
N ASP A 171 -12.83 -29.40 47.10
CA ASP A 171 -12.40 -29.84 48.43
C ASP A 171 -13.41 -29.41 49.51
N ALA A 172 -13.81 -28.14 49.50
CA ALA A 172 -14.81 -27.60 50.42
C ALA A 172 -16.16 -28.34 50.28
N ASN A 173 -16.60 -28.62 49.05
CA ASN A 173 -17.82 -29.36 48.80
C ASN A 173 -17.75 -30.80 49.34
N THR A 174 -16.58 -31.44 49.23
CA THR A 174 -16.34 -32.78 49.79
C THR A 174 -16.37 -32.77 51.33
N GLN A 175 -15.75 -31.76 51.95
CA GLN A 175 -15.78 -31.56 53.40
C GLN A 175 -17.20 -31.32 53.92
N VAL A 176 -17.96 -30.44 53.26
CA VAL A 176 -19.37 -30.17 53.58
C VAL A 176 -20.21 -31.45 53.47
N HIS A 177 -20.00 -32.25 52.43
CA HIS A 177 -20.72 -33.51 52.25
C HIS A 177 -20.42 -34.51 53.40
N THR A 178 -19.15 -34.62 53.77
CA THR A 178 -18.70 -35.49 54.88
C THR A 178 -19.29 -35.04 56.22
N LEU A 179 -19.23 -33.74 56.53
CA LEU A 179 -19.80 -33.18 57.75
C LEU A 179 -21.31 -33.39 57.81
N ARG A 180 -22.04 -33.18 56.71
CA ARG A 180 -23.47 -33.47 56.64
C ARG A 180 -23.78 -34.93 56.94
N LYS A 181 -22.97 -35.87 56.44
CA LYS A 181 -23.11 -37.30 56.73
C LYS A 181 -22.88 -37.60 58.22
N MET A 182 -21.82 -37.07 58.80
CA MET A 182 -21.49 -37.26 60.22
C MET A 182 -22.57 -36.69 61.15
N VAL A 183 -23.11 -35.50 60.83
CA VAL A 183 -24.22 -34.89 61.58
C VAL A 183 -25.44 -35.80 61.55
N LYS A 184 -25.81 -36.31 60.37
CA LYS A 184 -26.93 -37.25 60.24
C LYS A 184 -26.70 -38.54 61.05
N GLU A 185 -25.51 -39.13 61.00
CA GLU A 185 -25.18 -40.33 61.78
C GLU A 185 -25.24 -40.07 63.30
N LYS A 186 -24.76 -38.89 63.75
CA LYS A 186 -24.85 -38.44 65.14
C LYS A 186 -26.29 -38.25 65.58
N GLU A 187 -27.14 -37.61 64.78
CA GLU A 187 -28.57 -37.44 65.04
C GLU A 187 -29.27 -38.80 65.19
N GLU A 188 -29.00 -39.74 64.27
CA GLU A 188 -29.53 -41.10 64.34
C GLU A 188 -29.04 -41.87 65.58
N ALA A 189 -27.79 -41.66 66.01
CA ALA A 189 -27.23 -42.26 67.21
C ALA A 189 -27.86 -41.69 68.49
N ILE A 190 -28.04 -40.36 68.56
CA ILE A 190 -28.73 -39.68 69.67
C ILE A 190 -30.18 -40.16 69.76
N GLN A 191 -30.88 -40.29 68.62
CA GLN A 191 -32.24 -40.79 68.59
C GLN A 191 -32.33 -42.24 69.08
N ARG A 192 -31.37 -43.09 68.68
CA ARG A 192 -31.24 -44.47 69.17
C ARG A 192 -30.97 -44.51 70.67
N GLN A 193 -30.03 -43.70 71.15
CA GLN A 193 -29.71 -43.60 72.58
C GLN A 193 -30.93 -43.16 73.39
N SER A 194 -31.61 -42.08 72.97
CA SER A 194 -32.84 -41.60 73.61
C SER A 194 -33.93 -42.69 73.67
N THR A 195 -34.06 -43.49 72.61
CA THR A 195 -35.02 -44.61 72.57
C THR A 195 -34.63 -45.73 73.54
N LEU A 196 -33.34 -46.07 73.62
CA LEU A 196 -32.84 -47.07 74.56
C LEU A 196 -32.98 -46.61 76.01
N GLU A 197 -32.67 -45.35 76.32
CA GLU A 197 -32.84 -44.75 77.65
C GLU A 197 -34.32 -44.81 78.09
N LYS A 198 -35.27 -44.48 77.20
CA LYS A 198 -36.70 -44.64 77.48
C LYS A 198 -37.07 -46.09 77.80
N LYS A 199 -36.59 -47.06 77.02
CA LYS A 199 -36.82 -48.50 77.28
C LYS A 199 -36.22 -48.97 78.60
N ILE A 200 -35.00 -48.51 78.93
CA ILE A 200 -34.35 -48.82 80.21
C ILE A 200 -35.18 -48.27 81.37
N HIS A 201 -35.66 -47.03 81.26
CA HIS A 201 -36.51 -46.42 82.29
C HIS A 201 -37.86 -47.14 82.44
N GLU A 202 -38.46 -47.62 81.35
CA GLU A 202 -39.66 -48.46 81.40
C GLU A 202 -39.40 -49.81 82.10
N LEU A 203 -38.30 -50.49 81.79
CA LEU A 203 -37.93 -51.75 82.43
C LEU A 203 -37.62 -51.58 83.93
N GLU A 204 -37.04 -50.44 84.31
CA GLU A 204 -36.82 -50.09 85.73
C GLU A 204 -38.15 -49.81 86.45
N LYS A 205 -39.07 -49.07 85.81
CA LYS A 205 -40.40 -48.77 86.37
C LYS A 205 -41.29 -50.02 86.47
N GLN A 206 -41.17 -50.96 85.54
CA GLN A 206 -41.83 -52.27 85.58
C GLN A 206 -41.24 -53.19 86.66
N GLY A 207 -40.16 -52.76 87.32
CA GLY A 207 -39.53 -53.52 88.40
C GLY A 207 -38.76 -54.73 87.91
N THR A 208 -38.38 -54.79 86.63
CA THR A 208 -37.68 -55.92 86.01
C THR A 208 -36.16 -55.83 86.22
N ILE A 209 -35.65 -54.60 86.33
CA ILE A 209 -34.24 -54.28 86.56
C ILE A 209 -34.10 -53.14 87.57
N LYS A 210 -32.99 -53.09 88.31
CA LYS A 210 -32.63 -51.99 89.21
C LYS A 210 -31.25 -51.45 88.86
N ILE A 211 -31.15 -50.14 88.64
CA ILE A 211 -29.90 -49.51 88.23
C ILE A 211 -29.20 -48.92 89.45
N GLN A 212 -27.97 -49.34 89.70
CA GLN A 212 -27.16 -48.86 90.83
C GLN A 212 -25.88 -48.22 90.32
N LYS A 213 -25.71 -46.93 90.60
CA LYS A 213 -24.50 -46.18 90.22
C LYS A 213 -23.47 -46.30 91.35
N LYS A 214 -22.30 -46.86 91.04
CA LYS A 214 -21.18 -46.97 91.97
C LYS A 214 -20.41 -45.64 92.02
N GLY A 215 -19.67 -45.42 93.12
CA GLY A 215 -19.02 -44.13 93.43
C GLY A 215 -17.88 -43.71 92.48
N ASP A 216 -17.45 -44.61 91.60
CA ASP A 216 -16.47 -44.42 90.52
C ASP A 216 -17.10 -44.02 89.18
N GLY A 217 -18.44 -43.98 89.10
CA GLY A 217 -19.18 -43.66 87.88
C GLY A 217 -19.68 -44.88 87.11
N ASP A 218 -19.30 -46.11 87.51
CA ASP A 218 -19.77 -47.34 86.87
C ASP A 218 -21.24 -47.64 87.20
N ILE A 219 -21.97 -48.16 86.20
CA ILE A 219 -23.39 -48.48 86.30
C ILE A 219 -23.57 -50.00 86.37
N ALA A 220 -24.15 -50.51 87.46
CA ALA A 220 -24.52 -51.91 87.60
C ALA A 220 -26.03 -52.09 87.36
N ILE A 221 -26.40 -53.00 86.45
CA ILE A 221 -27.79 -53.38 86.16
C ILE A 221 -28.05 -54.72 86.83
N LEU A 222 -28.96 -54.75 87.81
CA LEU A 222 -29.32 -55.96 88.55
C LEU A 222 -30.73 -56.40 88.16
N PRO A 223 -30.94 -57.66 87.73
CA PRO A 223 -32.29 -58.19 87.50
C PRO A 223 -33.01 -58.32 88.85
N VAL A 224 -34.25 -57.83 88.91
CA VAL A 224 -35.09 -57.97 90.10
C VAL A 224 -35.85 -59.29 89.96
N VAL A 225 -35.46 -60.29 90.74
CA VAL A 225 -36.11 -61.60 90.75
C VAL A 225 -37.35 -61.49 91.63
N ALA A 226 -38.54 -61.60 91.03
CA ALA A 226 -39.78 -61.72 91.78
C ALA A 226 -39.76 -63.01 92.60
N SER A 227 -40.04 -62.89 93.90
CA SER A 227 -40.26 -64.02 94.81
C SER A 227 -41.60 -64.70 94.55
#